data_AF-A0A957BHB4-F1
#
_entry.id   AF-A0A957BHB4-F1
#
_cell.length_a   1.000
_cell.length_b   1.000
_cell.length_c   1.000
_cell.angle_alpha   90.00
_cell.angle_beta   90.00
_cell.angle_gamma   90.00
#
_symmetry.space_group_name_H-M   'P 1'
#
loop_
_entity.id
_entity.type
_entity.pdbx_description
1 polymer ?
#
loop_
_entity_poly.entity_id
_entity_poly.type
_entity_poly.pdbx_seq_one_letter_code
_entity_poly.pdbx_strand_id
1 'polypeptide(L)'
;MNGTQATFTMVLLFALRCVVPLAVVMGIGYAMNWLVDRWEAEAAVPTQKADRCWAFKQCDEASREECPGFTQQMAPCWLVRTRTEGHLPDDCLTCPMYNEAPSFA
;
A
#
# COMPACT_ATOMS: atom_id res chain seq x y z
N MET A 1 -43.06 -1.93 45.07
CA MET A 1 -42.14 -1.75 43.93
C MET A 1 -42.89 -2.15 42.67
N ASN A 2 -43.15 -1.19 41.79
CA ASN A 2 -43.99 -1.42 40.61
C ASN A 2 -43.19 -2.27 39.62
N GLY A 3 -43.74 -3.42 39.18
CA GLY A 3 -43.02 -4.39 38.33
C GLY A 3 -42.41 -3.78 37.06
N THR A 4 -42.98 -2.70 36.55
CA THR A 4 -42.48 -1.91 35.41
C THR A 4 -41.11 -1.28 35.65
N GLN A 5 -40.79 -0.84 36.87
CA GLN A 5 -39.45 -0.30 37.19
C GLN A 5 -38.39 -1.39 37.13
N ALA A 6 -38.69 -2.60 37.59
CA ALA A 6 -37.75 -3.72 37.57
C ALA A 6 -37.48 -4.21 36.13
N THR A 7 -38.50 -4.25 35.28
CA THR A 7 -38.31 -4.61 33.86
C THR A 7 -37.49 -3.54 33.13
N PHE A 8 -37.76 -2.26 33.40
CA PHE A 8 -37.06 -1.16 32.75
C PHE A 8 -35.56 -1.13 33.11
N THR A 9 -35.20 -1.36 34.37
CA THR A 9 -33.79 -1.39 34.80
C THR A 9 -33.02 -2.56 34.18
N MET A 10 -33.62 -3.75 34.08
CA MET A 10 -32.98 -4.89 33.42
C MET A 10 -32.75 -4.64 31.92
N VAL A 11 -33.76 -4.09 31.21
CA VAL A 11 -33.63 -3.76 29.79
C VAL A 11 -32.58 -2.68 29.58
N LEU A 12 -32.56 -1.63 30.41
CA LEU A 12 -31.60 -0.55 30.31
C LEU A 12 -30.16 -1.03 30.53
N LEU A 13 -29.92 -1.87 31.54
CA LEU A 13 -28.61 -2.45 31.82
C LEU A 13 -28.14 -3.39 30.70
N PHE A 14 -29.06 -4.14 30.09
CA PHE A 14 -28.76 -5.00 28.96
C PHE A 14 -28.40 -4.18 27.71
N ALA A 15 -29.20 -3.16 27.39
CA ALA A 15 -28.93 -2.26 26.28
C ALA A 15 -27.59 -1.53 26.48
N LEU A 16 -27.30 -1.04 27.69
CA LEU A 16 -26.02 -0.40 28.02
C LEU A 16 -24.85 -1.36 27.78
N ARG A 17 -24.97 -2.63 28.20
CA ARG A 17 -23.93 -3.65 27.99
C ARG A 17 -23.76 -4.08 26.54
N CYS A 18 -24.73 -3.85 25.65
CA CYS A 18 -24.58 -4.14 24.22
C CYS A 18 -24.08 -2.93 23.42
N VAL A 19 -24.60 -1.74 23.73
CA VAL A 19 -24.28 -0.50 23.00
C VAL A 19 -22.87 -0.01 23.34
N VAL A 20 -22.47 -0.06 24.61
CA VAL A 20 -21.14 0.39 25.03
C VAL A 20 -20.02 -0.39 24.33
N PRO A 21 -19.98 -1.74 24.32
CA PRO A 21 -18.91 -2.45 23.62
C PRO A 21 -18.93 -2.23 22.10
N LEU A 22 -20.10 -2.12 21.47
CA LEU A 22 -20.19 -1.78 20.05
C LEU A 22 -19.59 -0.40 19.74
N ALA A 23 -19.95 0.60 20.54
CA ALA A 23 -19.42 1.96 20.41
C ALA A 23 -17.91 2.01 20.65
N VAL A 24 -17.40 1.24 21.62
CA VAL A 24 -15.96 1.15 21.90
C VAL A 24 -15.21 0.54 20.71
N VAL A 25 -15.69 -0.58 20.15
CA VAL A 25 -15.04 -1.21 19.00
C VAL A 25 -15.06 -0.29 17.77
N MET A 26 -16.20 0.35 17.49
CA MET A 26 -16.27 1.36 16.41
C MET A 26 -15.31 2.52 16.64
N GLY A 27 -15.22 3.02 17.87
CA GLY A 27 -14.31 4.12 18.22
C GLY A 27 -12.85 3.73 18.04
N ILE A 28 -12.46 2.52 18.44
CA ILE A 28 -11.09 2.00 18.24
C ILE A 28 -10.80 1.86 16.75
N GLY A 29 -11.70 1.25 15.98
CA GLY A 29 -11.52 1.10 14.53
C GLY A 29 -11.39 2.45 13.82
N TYR A 30 -12.23 3.42 14.20
CA TYR A 30 -12.14 4.78 13.66
C TYR A 30 -10.81 5.46 14.02
N ALA A 31 -10.36 5.34 15.27
CA ALA A 31 -9.09 5.91 15.70
C ALA A 31 -7.91 5.28 14.95
N MET A 32 -7.93 3.96 14.72
CA MET A 32 -6.91 3.28 13.93
C MET A 32 -6.87 3.78 12.49
N ASN A 33 -8.03 3.90 11.82
CA ASN A 33 -8.08 4.41 10.45
C ASN A 33 -7.54 5.84 10.37
N TRP A 34 -7.93 6.69 11.32
CA TRP A 34 -7.47 8.07 11.39
C TRP A 34 -5.94 8.18 11.57
N LEU A 35 -5.34 7.30 12.38
CA LEU A 35 -3.88 7.24 12.55
C LEU A 35 -3.18 6.79 11.26
N VAL A 36 -3.74 5.80 10.56
CA VAL A 36 -3.21 5.31 9.28
C VAL A 36 -3.25 6.42 8.23
N ASP A 37 -4.39 7.10 8.08
CA ASP A 37 -4.55 8.20 7.12
C ASP A 37 -3.51 9.30 7.36
N ARG A 38 -3.23 9.60 8.64
CA ARG A 38 -2.19 10.57 9.01
C ARG A 38 -0.80 10.12 8.58
N TRP A 39 -0.45 8.86 8.81
CA TRP A 39 0.86 8.32 8.43
C TRP A 39 1.03 8.23 6.92
N GLU A 40 -0.03 7.89 6.18
CA GLU A 40 -0.01 7.90 4.72
C GLU A 40 0.15 9.32 4.16
N ALA A 41 -0.46 10.34 4.79
CA ALA A 41 -0.26 11.73 4.40
C ALA A 41 1.18 12.20 4.62
N GLU A 42 1.82 11.76 5.71
CA GLU A 42 3.23 12.03 6.01
C GLU A 42 4.18 11.23 5.08
N ALA A 43 3.77 10.03 4.66
CA ALA A 43 4.51 9.14 3.77
C ALA A 43 4.18 9.32 2.28
N ALA A 44 3.35 10.30 1.93
CA ALA A 44 3.00 10.64 0.55
C ALA A 44 4.21 11.26 -0.16
N VAL A 45 5.24 10.45 -0.40
CA VAL A 45 6.17 10.65 -1.50
C VAL A 45 5.31 10.54 -2.76
N PRO A 46 5.35 11.52 -3.68
CA PRO A 46 4.63 11.41 -4.93
C PRO A 46 5.22 10.23 -5.72
N THR A 47 4.65 9.05 -5.51
CA THR A 47 4.90 7.87 -6.34
C THR A 47 4.15 8.12 -7.63
N GLN A 48 4.72 8.97 -8.48
CA GLN A 48 4.50 8.80 -9.91
C GLN A 48 4.89 7.35 -10.18
N LYS A 49 3.90 6.49 -10.37
CA LYS A 49 4.08 5.22 -11.05
C LYS A 49 4.72 5.55 -12.39
N ALA A 50 6.04 5.61 -12.42
CA ALA A 50 6.79 5.58 -13.65
C ALA A 50 6.57 4.16 -14.15
N ASP A 51 5.50 3.97 -14.91
CA ASP A 51 5.02 2.66 -15.32
C ASP A 51 6.14 1.84 -15.97
N ARG A 52 7.17 2.51 -16.53
CA ARG A 52 8.25 1.88 -17.30
C ARG A 52 9.59 2.63 -17.22
N CYS A 53 10.69 1.88 -17.21
CA CYS A 53 12.06 2.37 -17.01
C CYS A 53 12.47 3.49 -17.99
N TRP A 54 12.07 3.38 -19.25
CA TRP A 54 12.44 4.36 -20.28
C TRP A 54 11.73 5.70 -20.14
N ALA A 55 10.56 5.75 -19.50
CA ALA A 55 9.87 7.00 -19.19
C ALA A 55 10.62 7.77 -18.10
N PHE A 56 11.17 7.04 -17.11
CA PHE A 56 11.99 7.63 -16.05
C PHE A 56 13.39 8.04 -16.55
N LYS A 57 14.08 7.15 -17.26
CA LYS A 57 15.43 7.43 -17.82
C LYS A 57 15.42 8.32 -19.08
N GLN A 58 14.23 8.67 -19.58
CA GLN A 58 14.05 9.47 -20.81
C GLN A 58 14.86 8.92 -22.00
N CYS A 59 14.81 7.60 -22.19
CA CYS A 59 15.57 6.94 -23.26
C CYS A 59 15.04 7.37 -24.63
N ASP A 60 15.95 7.63 -25.56
CA ASP A 60 15.68 7.87 -26.99
C ASP A 60 15.19 6.60 -27.71
N GLU A 61 14.66 6.76 -28.93
CA GLU A 61 14.08 5.66 -29.72
C GLU A 61 15.10 4.54 -30.02
N ALA A 62 16.35 4.89 -30.32
CA ALA A 62 17.38 3.91 -30.68
C ALA A 62 17.74 3.04 -29.45
N SER A 63 17.87 3.67 -28.28
CA SER A 63 18.08 2.98 -27.01
C SER A 63 16.90 2.08 -26.61
N ARG A 64 15.68 2.34 -27.08
CA ARG A 64 14.49 1.52 -26.78
C ARG A 64 14.49 0.22 -27.59
N GLU A 65 14.85 0.28 -28.87
CA GLU A 65 14.85 -0.90 -29.75
C GLU A 65 15.88 -1.94 -29.32
N GLU A 66 17.02 -1.50 -28.78
CA GLU A 66 18.10 -2.37 -28.33
C GLU A 66 17.93 -2.88 -26.88
N CYS A 67 17.00 -2.30 -26.12
CA CYS A 67 16.80 -2.63 -24.71
C CYS A 67 15.85 -3.82 -24.52
N PRO A 68 16.30 -4.95 -23.94
CA PRO A 68 15.43 -6.10 -23.73
C PRO A 68 14.28 -5.81 -22.75
N GLY A 69 14.47 -4.86 -21.83
CA GLY A 69 13.42 -4.38 -20.93
C GLY A 69 12.30 -3.59 -21.62
N PHE A 70 12.53 -3.04 -22.82
CA PHE A 70 11.49 -2.40 -23.64
C PHE A 70 10.67 -3.45 -24.39
N THR A 71 11.35 -4.48 -24.91
CA THR A 71 10.73 -5.61 -25.62
C THR A 71 9.85 -6.46 -24.70
N GLN A 72 10.28 -6.69 -23.45
CA GLN A 72 9.52 -7.49 -22.48
C GLN A 72 8.87 -6.62 -21.40
N GLN A 73 7.76 -5.97 -21.77
CA GLN A 73 7.01 -5.05 -20.89
C GLN A 73 6.26 -5.74 -19.74
N MET A 74 6.12 -7.06 -19.80
CA MET A 74 5.40 -7.86 -18.80
C MET A 74 6.24 -8.15 -17.54
N ALA A 75 7.53 -7.83 -17.57
CA ALA A 75 8.45 -8.02 -16.47
C ALA A 75 9.20 -6.69 -16.19
N PRO A 76 9.62 -6.44 -14.94
CA PRO A 76 10.40 -5.25 -14.64
C PRO A 76 11.74 -5.27 -15.36
N CYS A 77 12.22 -4.10 -15.76
CA CYS A 77 13.41 -3.98 -16.62
C CYS A 77 14.65 -4.64 -16.01
N TRP A 78 14.82 -4.57 -14.69
CA TRP A 78 15.97 -5.18 -14.00
C TRP A 78 15.92 -6.71 -14.10
N LEU A 79 14.75 -7.34 -14.01
CA LEU A 79 14.61 -8.79 -14.09
C LEU A 79 14.92 -9.30 -15.49
N VAL A 80 14.44 -8.59 -16.51
CA VAL A 80 14.74 -8.91 -17.91
C VAL A 80 16.23 -8.73 -18.19
N ARG A 81 16.82 -7.62 -17.75
CA ARG A 81 18.26 -7.36 -17.92
C ARG A 81 19.13 -8.37 -17.21
N THR A 82 18.79 -8.76 -15.97
CA THR A 82 19.54 -9.80 -15.24
C THR A 82 19.47 -11.15 -15.95
N ARG A 83 18.35 -11.48 -16.60
CA ARG A 83 18.23 -12.72 -17.38
C ARG A 83 19.06 -12.68 -18.66
N THR A 84 19.18 -11.53 -19.32
CA THR A 84 19.96 -11.39 -20.56
C THR A 84 21.46 -11.22 -20.30
N GLU A 85 21.83 -10.46 -19.28
CA GLU A 85 23.22 -10.12 -18.94
C GLU A 85 23.85 -11.13 -17.97
N GLY A 86 23.05 -11.96 -17.29
CA GLY A 86 23.50 -12.97 -16.32
C GLY A 86 23.88 -12.40 -14.95
N HIS A 87 23.93 -11.09 -14.81
CA HIS A 87 24.10 -10.38 -13.54
C HIS A 87 23.21 -9.15 -13.49
N LEU A 88 23.00 -8.61 -12.28
CA LEU A 88 22.31 -7.34 -12.12
C LEU A 88 23.27 -6.21 -12.55
N PRO A 89 22.84 -5.28 -13.42
CA PRO A 89 23.66 -4.13 -13.80
C PRO A 89 23.89 -3.18 -12.61
N ASP A 90 25.07 -2.58 -12.49
CA ASP A 90 25.39 -1.66 -11.39
C ASP A 90 24.46 -0.46 -11.33
N ASP A 91 24.01 0.02 -12.49
CA ASP A 91 23.00 1.06 -12.66
C ASP A 91 21.68 0.76 -11.93
N CYS A 92 21.33 -0.52 -11.74
CA CYS A 92 20.12 -0.91 -11.04
C CYS A 92 20.24 -0.67 -9.53
N LEU A 93 21.43 -0.72 -8.94
CA LEU A 93 21.63 -0.54 -7.50
C LEU A 93 21.26 0.87 -7.02
N THR A 94 21.37 1.86 -7.91
CA THR A 94 20.99 3.26 -7.63
C THR A 94 19.66 3.65 -8.27
N CYS A 95 19.03 2.76 -9.03
CA CYS A 95 17.80 3.05 -9.75
C CYS A 95 16.58 3.02 -8.81
N PRO A 96 15.78 4.09 -8.71
CA PRO A 96 14.55 4.10 -7.92
C PRO A 96 13.59 2.98 -8.32
N MET A 97 13.51 2.64 -9.61
CA MET A 97 12.66 1.56 -10.10
C MET A 97 13.03 0.17 -9.56
N TYR A 98 14.29 -0.04 -9.17
CA TYR A 98 14.74 -1.27 -8.53
C TYR A 98 14.57 -1.19 -7.01
N ASN A 99 14.95 -0.06 -6.40
CA ASN A 99 14.92 0.14 -4.94
C ASN A 99 13.49 0.28 -4.37
N GLU A 100 12.57 0.84 -5.15
CA GLU A 100 11.15 0.98 -4.82
C GLU A 100 10.32 -0.20 -5.32
N ALA A 101 10.94 -1.18 -5.99
CA ALA A 101 10.23 -2.38 -6.39
C ALA A 101 9.70 -3.09 -5.15
N PRO A 102 8.43 -3.53 -5.13
CA PRO A 102 7.91 -4.29 -4.02
C PRO A 102 8.80 -5.52 -3.82
N SER A 103 9.34 -5.70 -2.61
CA SER A 103 10.04 -6.91 -2.24
C SER A 103 9.04 -8.06 -2.30
N PHE A 104 9.05 -8.83 -3.39
CA PHE A 104 8.35 -10.10 -3.44
C PHE A 104 9.13 -11.08 -2.55
N ALA A 105 8.82 -11.04 -1.26
CA ALA A 105 9.23 -12.04 -0.27
C ALA A 105 8.34 -13.28 -0.36
#